data_AF-A0A022Y4B8-F1
#
_entry.id   AF-A0A022Y4B8-F1
#
_cell.length_a   1.000
_cell.length_b   1.000
_cell.length_c   1.000
_cell.angle_alpha   90.00
_cell.angle_beta   90.00
_cell.angle_gamma   90.00
#
_symmetry.space_group_name_H-M   'P 1'
#
loop_
_entity.id
_entity.type
_entity.pdbx_description
1 polymer ?
#
loop_
_entity_poly.entity_id
_entity_poly.type
_entity_poly.pdbx_seq_one_letter_code
_entity_poly.pdbx_strand_id
1 'polypeptide(L)'
;MEKLYNGADLMTPGLTNGPPFPAGAVKGSVVAVSSLDKPSVPTFVGVCEIDVAGLTQVQGAKGHAVRGIQWEGDEIWGWGSTGKSGQPSPDHLDGWIRETEVAEEKLQDLDLGDDEDLDGVADGGVPINRPLEEEQRVGEEAEEEEKGGEEELPPPTTKEIDDVFEKAFIYALYQHKKDHPGDQNHGLSFPIQPSFLISNLITPFLPIFSPNQAQYYQIKKTSWKNVKKFVKHLDKIKLLKSKDRGGETIVMDVDFDDILVDQFVPYRLPKKTSSGGAKPKAASENTSGSVSSDQVNVKTLYRPSSKLVPDLFPPLSNTDVNNYYSASDVSKRLNDYISSQDPPIISPSNPRILTLNAFISNKIIPSNDVVTLSRGTIPRDTLLKRLLEDPSLCAPFHAILKPNQTLSDVKPKPGALPKTTITIERRTGSKLGTKLAGLDRFGISPQLLADELSKKCASSTSVSQAVGGAKGEMEVFLQGDHRGVVEKLLVSKGLKSQWISIVDKSKKK
;
A
#
# COMPACT_ATOMS: atom_id res chain seq x y z
N MET A 1 9.20 -21.68 -10.21
CA MET A 1 8.97 -20.26 -10.55
C MET A 1 10.18 -19.37 -10.29
N GLU A 2 10.85 -19.44 -9.13
CA GLU A 2 11.99 -18.56 -8.80
C GLU A 2 13.11 -18.50 -9.87
N LYS A 3 13.40 -19.62 -10.54
CA LYS A 3 14.39 -19.66 -11.63
C LYS A 3 13.87 -19.00 -12.92
N LEU A 4 12.58 -19.13 -13.21
CA LEU A 4 11.94 -18.53 -14.39
C LEU A 4 11.90 -17.00 -14.27
N TYR A 5 11.69 -16.48 -13.06
CA TYR A 5 11.72 -15.03 -12.78
C TYR A 5 13.12 -14.38 -12.88
N ASN A 6 14.15 -15.19 -13.10
CA ASN A 6 15.50 -14.73 -13.40
C ASN A 6 15.85 -14.91 -14.90
N GLY A 7 14.85 -15.15 -15.76
CA GLY A 7 15.01 -15.30 -17.20
C GLY A 7 15.51 -16.67 -17.66
N ALA A 8 15.29 -17.72 -16.85
CA ALA A 8 15.53 -19.10 -17.30
C ALA A 8 14.36 -19.61 -18.16
N ASP A 9 14.66 -20.52 -19.08
CA ASP A 9 13.65 -21.26 -19.84
C ASP A 9 12.99 -22.36 -19.00
N LEU A 10 11.76 -22.72 -19.36
CA LEU A 10 11.06 -23.85 -18.75
C LEU A 10 11.55 -25.15 -19.38
N MET A 11 12.19 -25.98 -18.56
CA MET A 11 12.67 -27.30 -18.96
C MET A 11 11.53 -28.32 -18.97
N THR A 12 11.64 -29.35 -19.81
CA THR A 12 10.68 -30.46 -19.91
C THR A 12 10.35 -31.14 -18.57
N PRO A 13 11.29 -31.44 -17.67
CA PRO A 13 10.98 -31.99 -16.34
C PRO A 13 10.23 -31.03 -15.42
N GLY A 14 10.26 -29.73 -15.72
CA GLY A 14 9.58 -28.69 -14.94
C GLY A 14 8.10 -28.55 -15.30
N LEU A 15 7.62 -29.25 -16.34
CA LEU A 15 6.20 -29.32 -16.67
C LEU A 15 5.48 -30.21 -15.67
N THR A 16 4.46 -29.66 -15.04
CA THR A 16 3.62 -30.32 -14.04
C THR A 16 2.16 -30.25 -14.47
N ASN A 17 1.32 -31.13 -13.92
CA ASN A 17 -0.12 -31.19 -14.24
C ASN A 17 -0.45 -31.74 -15.65
N GLY A 18 0.33 -32.73 -16.10
CA GLY A 18 0.02 -33.54 -17.28
C GLY A 18 0.77 -34.88 -17.25
N PRO A 19 0.62 -35.74 -18.27
CA PRO A 19 -0.37 -35.63 -19.36
C PRO A 19 -1.80 -35.97 -18.92
N PRO A 20 -2.84 -35.48 -19.63
CA PRO A 20 -2.75 -34.68 -20.86
C PRO A 20 -2.50 -33.19 -20.59
N PHE A 21 -1.60 -32.59 -21.39
CA PHE A 21 -1.38 -31.14 -21.41
C PHE A 21 -2.35 -30.45 -22.39
N PRO A 22 -2.56 -29.12 -22.30
CA PRO A 22 -3.48 -28.41 -23.18
C PRO A 22 -3.17 -28.63 -24.67
N ALA A 23 -4.19 -28.95 -25.47
CA ALA A 23 -4.04 -29.30 -26.89
C ALA A 23 -3.40 -28.18 -27.75
N GLY A 24 -3.48 -26.93 -27.31
CA GLY A 24 -2.87 -25.77 -27.98
C GLY A 24 -1.36 -25.59 -27.72
N ALA A 25 -0.76 -26.37 -26.83
CA ALA A 25 0.66 -26.27 -26.47
C ALA A 25 1.57 -27.00 -27.48
N VAL A 26 1.48 -26.61 -28.75
CA VAL A 26 2.26 -27.18 -29.86
C VAL A 26 3.53 -26.37 -30.12
N LYS A 27 4.50 -26.97 -30.82
CA LYS A 27 5.76 -26.30 -31.16
C LYS A 27 5.51 -24.96 -31.89
N GLY A 28 6.09 -23.89 -31.37
CA GLY A 28 5.97 -22.53 -31.90
C GLY A 28 4.76 -21.74 -31.37
N SER A 29 3.87 -22.33 -30.58
CA SER A 29 2.75 -21.60 -30.00
C SER A 29 3.20 -20.74 -28.82
N VAL A 30 2.53 -19.59 -28.66
CA VAL A 30 2.69 -18.73 -27.48
C VAL A 30 1.86 -19.32 -26.35
N VAL A 31 2.49 -19.56 -25.21
CA VAL A 31 1.86 -20.16 -24.04
C VAL A 31 2.09 -19.31 -22.81
N ALA A 32 1.10 -19.33 -21.92
CA ALA A 32 1.18 -18.73 -20.61
C ALA A 32 1.34 -19.84 -19.57
N VAL A 33 2.29 -19.67 -18.65
CA VAL A 33 2.65 -20.63 -17.61
C VAL A 33 2.30 -20.05 -16.25
N SER A 34 1.53 -20.82 -15.47
CA SER A 34 1.12 -20.49 -14.11
C SER A 34 1.90 -21.34 -13.10
N SER A 35 2.06 -20.84 -11.87
CA SER A 35 2.60 -21.66 -10.76
C SER A 35 1.55 -22.68 -10.30
N LEU A 36 2.01 -23.76 -9.65
CA LEU A 36 1.13 -24.69 -8.93
C LEU A 36 0.39 -23.98 -7.77
N ASP A 37 1.02 -22.99 -7.14
CA ASP A 37 0.43 -22.24 -6.03
C ASP A 37 -0.66 -21.26 -6.50
N LYS A 38 -0.60 -20.83 -7.76
CA LYS A 38 -1.50 -19.83 -8.38
C LYS A 38 -1.90 -20.28 -9.80
N PRO A 39 -2.66 -21.38 -9.95
CA PRO A 39 -2.93 -21.96 -11.25
C PRO A 39 -3.77 -21.04 -12.16
N SER A 40 -4.60 -20.18 -11.57
CA SER A 40 -5.41 -19.21 -12.31
C SER A 40 -4.65 -17.97 -12.76
N VAL A 41 -3.40 -17.76 -12.34
CA VAL A 41 -2.65 -16.53 -12.61
C VAL A 41 -1.41 -16.84 -13.44
N PRO A 42 -1.41 -16.53 -14.75
CA PRO A 42 -0.22 -16.69 -15.56
C PRO A 42 0.81 -15.61 -15.21
N THR A 43 1.97 -16.03 -14.72
CA THR A 43 3.06 -15.12 -14.31
C THR A 43 4.29 -15.22 -15.21
N PHE A 44 4.24 -16.10 -16.22
CA PHE A 44 5.29 -16.30 -17.20
C PHE A 44 4.68 -16.54 -18.58
N VAL A 45 5.23 -15.90 -19.61
CA VAL A 45 4.81 -16.04 -21.01
C VAL A 45 6.01 -16.44 -21.84
N GLY A 46 5.81 -17.43 -22.70
CA GLY A 46 6.87 -17.94 -23.54
C GLY A 46 6.36 -18.60 -24.81
N VAL A 47 7.30 -19.17 -25.58
CA VAL A 47 6.99 -19.91 -26.81
C VAL A 47 7.43 -21.36 -26.65
N CYS A 48 6.55 -22.30 -26.99
CA CYS A 48 6.84 -23.72 -26.99
C CYS A 48 7.95 -24.05 -28.02
N GLU A 49 9.04 -24.67 -27.58
CA GLU A 49 10.11 -25.15 -28.49
C GLU A 49 9.87 -26.58 -28.97
N ILE A 50 9.07 -27.33 -28.22
CA ILE A 50 8.65 -28.69 -28.52
C ILE A 50 7.12 -28.76 -28.52
N ASP A 51 6.59 -29.87 -29.03
CA ASP A 51 5.17 -30.18 -28.89
C ASP A 51 4.91 -30.72 -27.47
N VAL A 52 4.35 -29.86 -26.61
CA VAL A 52 4.04 -30.19 -25.21
C VAL A 52 2.73 -30.96 -25.10
N ALA A 53 1.78 -30.72 -26.00
CA ALA A 53 0.50 -31.43 -26.05
C ALA A 53 0.69 -32.94 -26.32
N GLY A 54 1.69 -33.30 -27.12
CA GLY A 54 2.02 -34.69 -27.46
C GLY A 54 2.89 -35.44 -26.44
N LEU A 55 3.30 -34.81 -25.32
CA LEU A 55 4.18 -35.46 -24.33
C LEU A 55 3.40 -36.47 -23.47
N THR A 56 3.81 -37.73 -23.51
CA THR A 56 3.27 -38.81 -22.65
C THR A 56 4.01 -38.98 -21.33
N GLN A 57 5.27 -38.53 -21.24
CA GLN A 57 6.04 -38.55 -20.00
C GLN A 57 7.02 -37.37 -19.95
N VAL A 58 7.00 -36.64 -18.83
CA VAL A 58 7.88 -35.48 -18.59
C VAL A 58 9.05 -35.81 -17.66
N GLN A 59 8.91 -36.84 -16.81
CA GLN A 59 9.97 -37.29 -15.91
C GLN A 59 11.02 -38.11 -16.68
N GLY A 60 12.26 -37.61 -16.72
CA GLY A 60 13.40 -38.24 -17.41
C GLY A 60 13.72 -37.64 -18.78
N ALA A 61 12.83 -36.80 -19.34
CA ALA A 61 13.09 -36.05 -20.56
C ALA A 61 14.10 -34.92 -20.31
N LYS A 62 14.98 -34.65 -21.28
CA LYS A 62 15.93 -33.52 -21.23
C LYS A 62 15.65 -32.60 -22.41
N GLY A 63 15.53 -31.31 -22.14
CA GLY A 63 15.33 -30.30 -23.19
C GLY A 63 14.51 -29.12 -22.71
N HIS A 64 14.55 -28.03 -23.47
CA HIS A 64 13.78 -26.82 -23.23
C HIS A 64 12.36 -27.06 -23.76
N ALA A 65 11.35 -26.87 -22.90
CA ALA A 65 9.95 -27.01 -23.27
C ALA A 65 9.37 -25.69 -23.76
N VAL A 66 9.58 -24.62 -23.00
CA VAL A 66 9.08 -23.27 -23.30
C VAL A 66 10.22 -22.28 -23.11
N ARG A 67 10.51 -21.53 -24.16
CA ARG A 67 11.46 -20.42 -24.13
C ARG A 67 10.79 -19.19 -23.53
N GLY A 68 11.38 -18.61 -22.49
CA GLY A 68 10.85 -17.43 -21.82
C GLY A 68 10.91 -16.18 -22.69
N ILE A 69 9.81 -15.42 -22.73
CA ILE A 69 9.76 -14.10 -23.37
C ILE A 69 9.58 -13.02 -22.31
N GLN A 70 8.62 -13.22 -21.41
CA GLN A 70 8.17 -12.23 -20.45
C GLN A 70 7.82 -12.92 -19.13
N TRP A 71 8.11 -12.28 -18.00
CA TRP A 71 7.73 -12.76 -16.68
C TRP A 71 7.43 -11.63 -15.69
N GLU A 72 6.75 -11.98 -14.60
CA GLU A 72 6.50 -11.04 -13.51
C GLU A 72 7.82 -10.52 -12.92
N GLY A 73 7.99 -9.19 -12.95
CA GLY A 73 9.16 -8.53 -12.37
C GLY A 73 10.35 -8.32 -13.32
N ASP A 74 10.21 -8.64 -14.62
CA ASP A 74 11.22 -8.28 -15.62
C ASP A 74 11.21 -6.76 -15.98
N GLU A 75 12.09 -6.37 -16.89
CA GLU A 75 12.22 -4.96 -17.31
C GLU A 75 10.96 -4.42 -17.98
N ILE A 76 10.26 -5.26 -18.76
CA ILE A 76 9.02 -4.87 -19.46
C ILE A 76 7.86 -4.76 -18.46
N TRP A 77 7.82 -5.62 -17.44
CA TRP A 77 6.86 -5.55 -16.34
C TRP A 77 7.07 -4.27 -15.52
N GLY A 78 8.32 -3.86 -15.32
CA GLY A 78 8.67 -2.58 -14.72
C GLY A 78 8.41 -1.37 -15.63
N TRP A 79 8.23 -1.58 -16.93
CA TRP A 79 8.08 -0.54 -17.92
C TRP A 79 6.61 -0.13 -18.11
N GLY A 80 6.36 1.18 -18.06
CA GLY A 80 5.04 1.74 -18.33
C GLY A 80 5.18 3.12 -18.94
N SER A 81 4.33 3.46 -19.91
CA SER A 81 4.34 4.75 -20.63
C SER A 81 4.21 5.97 -19.70
N THR A 82 3.75 5.77 -18.47
CA THR A 82 3.56 6.79 -17.43
C THR A 82 4.51 6.63 -16.23
N GLY A 83 5.52 5.76 -16.33
CA GLY A 83 6.44 5.45 -15.21
C GLY A 83 5.78 4.71 -14.05
N LYS A 84 4.59 4.11 -14.28
CA LYS A 84 3.95 3.19 -13.35
C LYS A 84 4.45 1.78 -13.66
N SER A 85 5.13 1.16 -12.69
CA SER A 85 5.53 -0.24 -12.77
C SER A 85 4.30 -1.16 -12.74
N GLY A 86 4.45 -2.37 -13.29
CA GLY A 86 3.48 -3.45 -13.14
C GLY A 86 3.14 -3.72 -11.68
N GLN A 87 1.87 -3.99 -11.41
CA GLN A 87 1.38 -4.36 -10.08
C GLN A 87 1.77 -5.81 -9.76
N PRO A 88 1.95 -6.19 -8.49
CA PRO A 88 2.17 -7.60 -8.15
C PRO A 88 0.98 -8.46 -8.58
N SER A 89 1.26 -9.69 -9.01
CA SER A 89 0.23 -10.63 -9.46
C SER A 89 -0.80 -10.93 -8.35
N PRO A 90 -2.10 -10.94 -8.67
CA PRO A 90 -3.15 -11.35 -7.73
C PRO A 90 -2.94 -12.79 -7.23
N ASP A 91 -3.64 -13.17 -6.16
CA ASP A 91 -3.62 -14.55 -5.67
C ASP A 91 -4.52 -15.48 -6.49
N HIS A 92 -5.55 -14.92 -7.14
CA HIS A 92 -6.49 -15.66 -7.98
C HIS A 92 -7.09 -14.74 -9.05
N LEU A 93 -7.29 -15.26 -10.27
CA LEU A 93 -8.08 -14.62 -11.32
C LEU A 93 -9.36 -15.43 -11.58
N ASP A 94 -10.51 -14.83 -11.24
CA ASP A 94 -11.84 -15.45 -11.44
C ASP A 94 -12.10 -15.64 -12.96
N GLY A 95 -12.58 -16.82 -13.35
CA GLY A 95 -12.93 -17.14 -14.75
C GLY A 95 -11.76 -17.50 -15.68
N TRP A 96 -10.51 -17.50 -15.18
CA TRP A 96 -9.34 -17.90 -15.99
C TRP A 96 -9.30 -19.41 -16.22
N ILE A 97 -9.59 -20.18 -15.17
CA ILE A 97 -9.79 -21.61 -15.28
C ILE A 97 -11.25 -21.78 -15.70
N ARG A 98 -11.51 -21.92 -17.00
CA ARG A 98 -12.81 -22.45 -17.44
C ARG A 98 -12.89 -23.87 -16.91
N GLU A 99 -13.88 -24.12 -16.06
CA GLU A 99 -14.30 -25.48 -15.72
C GLU A 99 -14.39 -26.24 -17.02
N THR A 100 -13.46 -27.18 -17.19
CA THR A 100 -13.52 -28.10 -18.30
C THR A 100 -14.66 -29.04 -17.92
N GLU A 101 -15.86 -28.73 -18.42
CA GLU A 101 -16.89 -29.73 -18.62
C GLU A 101 -16.23 -30.99 -19.20
N VAL A 102 -16.75 -32.16 -18.82
CA VAL A 102 -16.24 -33.52 -19.12
C VAL A 102 -15.33 -34.12 -18.04
N ALA A 103 -15.86 -34.33 -16.82
CA ALA A 103 -15.38 -35.42 -15.96
C ALA A 103 -16.40 -35.96 -14.92
N GLU A 104 -17.58 -35.36 -14.73
CA GLU A 104 -18.55 -35.85 -13.72
C GLU A 104 -19.80 -36.55 -14.30
N GLU A 105 -20.13 -36.38 -15.58
CA GLU A 105 -21.33 -37.01 -16.18
C GLU A 105 -21.15 -38.48 -16.64
N LYS A 106 -19.95 -39.06 -16.54
CA LYS A 106 -19.69 -40.46 -16.97
C LYS A 106 -19.67 -41.50 -15.85
N LEU A 107 -20.03 -41.11 -14.63
CA LEU A 107 -20.11 -42.02 -13.47
C LEU A 107 -21.54 -42.42 -13.08
N GLN A 108 -22.57 -41.96 -13.82
CA GLN A 108 -23.98 -42.30 -13.52
C GLN A 108 -24.63 -43.29 -14.49
N ASP A 109 -23.92 -43.78 -15.51
CA ASP A 109 -24.56 -44.51 -16.63
C ASP A 109 -24.05 -45.96 -16.83
N LEU A 110 -23.56 -46.62 -15.78
CA LEU A 110 -23.21 -48.04 -15.84
C LEU A 110 -23.62 -48.79 -14.54
N ASP A 111 -24.51 -49.78 -14.74
CA ASP A 111 -24.87 -50.93 -13.87
C ASP A 111 -25.77 -50.63 -12.64
N LEU A 112 -26.93 -51.23 -12.36
CA LEU A 112 -27.77 -52.37 -12.84
C LEU A 112 -29.22 -52.02 -12.40
N GLY A 113 -30.32 -52.32 -13.09
CA GLY A 113 -30.75 -53.63 -13.58
C GLY A 113 -31.77 -54.25 -12.61
N ASP A 114 -32.99 -54.49 -13.12
CA ASP A 114 -34.13 -55.29 -12.60
C ASP A 114 -35.04 -54.64 -11.53
N ASP A 115 -36.38 -54.69 -11.59
CA ASP A 115 -37.38 -55.09 -12.60
C ASP A 115 -38.79 -54.72 -12.04
N GLU A 116 -39.82 -54.89 -12.87
CA GLU A 116 -41.26 -55.02 -12.57
C GLU A 116 -42.20 -53.79 -12.76
N ASP A 117 -42.93 -53.92 -13.87
CA ASP A 117 -44.39 -53.78 -14.04
C ASP A 117 -45.02 -52.38 -14.18
N LEU A 118 -46.01 -52.12 -15.04
CA LEU A 118 -46.63 -52.73 -16.22
C LEU A 118 -47.69 -51.69 -16.68
N ASP A 119 -47.94 -51.65 -17.99
CA ASP A 119 -49.16 -51.16 -18.67
C ASP A 119 -49.54 -49.67 -18.72
N GLY A 120 -49.75 -49.20 -19.96
CA GLY A 120 -50.44 -47.93 -20.23
C GLY A 120 -50.35 -47.44 -21.67
N VAL A 121 -51.08 -48.10 -22.57
CA VAL A 121 -51.11 -47.94 -24.03
C VAL A 121 -51.75 -46.61 -24.52
N ALA A 122 -51.11 -46.05 -25.56
CA ALA A 122 -51.63 -45.34 -26.75
C ALA A 122 -52.03 -43.84 -26.77
N ASP A 123 -51.68 -43.29 -27.94
CA ASP A 123 -52.28 -42.21 -28.74
C ASP A 123 -52.04 -40.77 -28.26
N GLY A 124 -51.57 -39.82 -29.08
CA GLY A 124 -51.63 -39.72 -30.53
C GLY A 124 -52.33 -38.40 -30.92
N GLY A 125 -51.63 -37.52 -31.63
CA GLY A 125 -52.29 -36.53 -32.51
C GLY A 125 -52.32 -35.06 -32.06
N VAL A 126 -51.55 -34.25 -32.79
CA VAL A 126 -51.70 -32.78 -32.99
C VAL A 126 -52.67 -32.56 -34.16
N PRO A 127 -53.60 -31.56 -34.16
CA PRO A 127 -53.43 -30.33 -34.99
C PRO A 127 -54.11 -29.05 -34.40
N ILE A 128 -53.51 -27.84 -34.46
CA ILE A 128 -53.51 -26.77 -35.50
C ILE A 128 -54.86 -26.03 -35.76
N ASN A 129 -54.88 -24.71 -35.43
CA ASN A 129 -55.63 -23.54 -35.96
C ASN A 129 -57.19 -23.55 -35.94
N ARG A 130 -57.99 -22.47 -35.78
CA ARG A 130 -57.95 -20.97 -35.78
C ARG A 130 -59.43 -20.52 -35.42
N PRO A 131 -59.95 -19.26 -35.54
CA PRO A 131 -59.42 -17.87 -35.47
C PRO A 131 -60.36 -16.77 -34.81
N LEU A 132 -59.84 -15.52 -34.68
CA LEU A 132 -60.48 -14.16 -34.74
C LEU A 132 -61.41 -13.71 -33.56
N GLU A 133 -61.49 -12.46 -33.07
CA GLU A 133 -61.34 -11.05 -33.56
C GLU A 133 -60.84 -10.13 -32.39
N GLU A 134 -59.78 -9.33 -32.52
CA GLU A 134 -59.68 -7.88 -32.84
C GLU A 134 -60.51 -6.87 -31.99
N GLU A 135 -59.81 -5.98 -31.25
CA GLU A 135 -60.00 -4.53 -31.34
C GLU A 135 -58.76 -3.75 -30.81
N GLN A 136 -58.47 -2.64 -31.49
CA GLN A 136 -57.21 -1.90 -31.60
C GLN A 136 -56.84 -0.99 -30.40
N ARG A 137 -55.53 -0.68 -30.27
CA ARG A 137 -54.95 0.67 -30.46
C ARG A 137 -53.41 0.72 -30.30
N VAL A 138 -52.74 1.05 -31.42
CA VAL A 138 -51.60 2.02 -31.62
C VAL A 138 -50.36 1.81 -30.72
N GLY A 139 -49.18 1.36 -31.19
CA GLY A 139 -48.35 1.87 -32.30
C GLY A 139 -47.55 3.09 -31.82
N GLU A 140 -46.27 3.02 -31.49
CA GLU A 140 -45.18 3.16 -32.46
C GLU A 140 -43.83 2.62 -31.92
N GLU A 141 -43.02 2.26 -32.89
CA GLU A 141 -41.77 1.49 -32.89
C GLU A 141 -40.61 2.18 -32.15
N ALA A 142 -39.80 1.37 -31.45
CA ALA A 142 -38.45 1.76 -31.03
C ALA A 142 -37.44 0.97 -31.87
N GLU A 143 -36.68 1.71 -32.66
CA GLU A 143 -35.53 1.26 -33.44
C GLU A 143 -34.44 0.70 -32.51
N GLU A 144 -33.84 -0.42 -32.91
CA GLU A 144 -32.65 -0.98 -32.31
C GLU A 144 -31.43 -0.10 -32.65
N GLU A 145 -30.85 0.56 -31.63
CA GLU A 145 -29.45 0.99 -31.66
C GLU A 145 -28.69 0.37 -30.48
N GLU A 146 -27.70 -0.47 -30.79
CA GLU A 146 -26.64 -0.87 -29.87
C GLU A 146 -25.82 0.35 -29.42
N LYS A 147 -25.87 0.67 -28.12
CA LYS A 147 -24.77 1.33 -27.40
C LYS A 147 -24.66 0.79 -25.99
N GLY A 148 -23.46 0.31 -25.64
CA GLY A 148 -23.10 -0.12 -24.30
C GLY A 148 -23.38 0.97 -23.26
N GLY A 149 -24.26 0.65 -22.32
CA GLY A 149 -24.55 1.43 -21.13
C GLY A 149 -24.37 0.54 -19.91
N GLU A 150 -23.59 1.00 -18.94
CA GLU A 150 -23.49 0.43 -17.61
C GLU A 150 -24.92 0.18 -17.07
N GLU A 151 -25.21 -1.03 -16.61
CA GLU A 151 -26.48 -1.37 -15.96
C GLU A 151 -26.68 -0.46 -14.74
N GLU A 152 -27.46 0.61 -14.91
CA GLU A 152 -27.88 1.47 -13.81
C GLU A 152 -28.95 0.71 -13.02
N LEU A 153 -28.50 -0.07 -12.02
CA LEU A 153 -29.39 -0.74 -11.08
C LEU A 153 -30.36 0.28 -10.46
N PRO A 154 -31.65 -0.09 -10.27
CA PRO A 154 -32.66 0.82 -9.73
C PRO A 154 -32.26 1.36 -8.34
N PRO A 155 -32.70 2.58 -7.98
CA PRO A 155 -32.34 3.19 -6.71
C PRO A 155 -32.79 2.29 -5.55
N PRO A 156 -31.90 2.03 -4.55
CA PRO A 156 -32.20 1.11 -3.47
C PRO A 156 -33.40 1.59 -2.65
N THR A 157 -34.24 0.65 -2.23
CA THR A 157 -35.42 0.97 -1.43
C THR A 157 -35.03 1.41 -0.01
N THR A 158 -35.89 2.17 0.67
CA THR A 158 -35.61 2.61 2.05
C THR A 158 -35.39 1.46 3.02
N LYS A 159 -36.01 0.29 2.78
CA LYS A 159 -35.84 -0.92 3.60
C LYS A 159 -34.46 -1.55 3.38
N GLU A 160 -33.97 -1.61 2.14
CA GLU A 160 -32.62 -2.10 1.84
C GLU A 160 -31.54 -1.23 2.48
N ILE A 161 -31.75 0.10 2.51
CA ILE A 161 -30.82 1.03 3.16
C ILE A 161 -30.81 0.77 4.68
N ASP A 162 -31.96 0.55 5.31
CA ASP A 162 -32.06 0.23 6.73
C ASP A 162 -31.32 -1.06 7.08
N ASP A 163 -31.57 -2.14 6.32
CA ASP A 163 -30.91 -3.44 6.50
C ASP A 163 -29.38 -3.34 6.36
N VAL A 164 -28.90 -2.52 5.41
CA VAL A 164 -27.47 -2.28 5.21
C VAL A 164 -26.84 -1.53 6.39
N PHE A 165 -27.55 -0.56 6.98
CA PHE A 165 -27.07 0.16 8.17
C PHE A 165 -26.98 -0.75 9.41
N GLU A 166 -27.92 -1.67 9.58
CA GLU A 166 -27.89 -2.67 10.65
C GLU A 166 -26.76 -3.68 10.46
N LYS A 167 -26.63 -4.23 9.25
CA LYS A 167 -25.55 -5.15 8.90
C LYS A 167 -24.17 -4.50 9.04
N ALA A 168 -24.02 -3.22 8.70
CA ALA A 168 -22.77 -2.49 8.88
C ALA A 168 -22.38 -2.34 10.36
N PHE A 169 -23.36 -2.10 11.24
CA PHE A 169 -23.13 -2.04 12.68
C PHE A 169 -22.73 -3.42 13.24
N ILE A 170 -23.42 -4.50 12.84
CA ILE A 170 -23.07 -5.88 13.24
C ILE A 170 -21.67 -6.26 12.73
N TYR A 171 -21.33 -5.90 11.49
CA TYR A 171 -19.99 -6.11 10.94
C TYR A 171 -18.93 -5.45 11.83
N ALA A 172 -19.15 -4.20 12.27
CA ALA A 172 -18.20 -3.52 13.13
C ALA A 172 -17.96 -4.25 14.46
N LEU A 173 -19.02 -4.80 15.07
CA LEU A 173 -18.90 -5.59 16.31
C LEU A 173 -18.14 -6.89 16.07
N TYR A 174 -18.45 -7.60 14.97
CA TYR A 174 -17.73 -8.81 14.56
C TYR A 174 -16.22 -8.54 14.36
N GLN A 175 -15.88 -7.44 13.69
CA GLN A 175 -14.49 -7.04 13.44
C GLN A 175 -13.77 -6.67 14.75
N HIS A 176 -14.42 -5.93 15.65
CA HIS A 176 -13.86 -5.60 16.97
C HIS A 176 -13.62 -6.84 17.84
N LYS A 177 -14.56 -7.80 17.85
CA LYS A 177 -14.42 -9.10 18.54
C LYS A 177 -13.24 -9.90 18.00
N LYS A 178 -13.03 -9.90 16.67
CA LYS A 178 -11.92 -10.59 16.00
C LYS A 178 -10.56 -9.92 16.24
N ASP A 179 -10.50 -8.59 16.17
CA ASP A 179 -9.24 -7.85 16.26
C ASP A 179 -8.73 -7.73 17.71
N HIS A 180 -9.63 -7.74 18.70
CA HIS A 180 -9.30 -7.58 20.12
C HIS A 180 -10.03 -8.61 21.01
N PRO A 181 -9.66 -9.91 20.94
CA PRO A 181 -10.34 -10.98 21.67
C PRO A 181 -10.07 -10.97 23.19
N GLY A 182 -9.05 -10.24 23.67
CA GLY A 182 -8.62 -10.26 25.08
C GLY A 182 -8.74 -8.93 25.84
N ASP A 183 -9.20 -7.85 25.19
CA ASP A 183 -9.34 -6.54 25.84
C ASP A 183 -10.73 -6.37 26.46
N GLN A 184 -10.83 -5.71 27.62
CA GLN A 184 -12.13 -5.32 28.17
C GLN A 184 -12.88 -4.47 27.14
N ASN A 185 -14.09 -4.90 26.76
CA ASN A 185 -14.96 -4.29 25.73
C ASN A 185 -14.42 -4.35 24.28
N HIS A 186 -13.57 -5.33 23.94
CA HIS A 186 -13.09 -5.56 22.57
C HIS A 186 -12.52 -4.30 21.87
N GLY A 187 -11.84 -3.45 22.65
CA GLY A 187 -11.19 -2.23 22.16
C GLY A 187 -12.11 -1.00 21.99
N LEU A 188 -13.40 -1.07 22.38
CA LEU A 188 -14.30 0.08 22.39
C LEU A 188 -14.26 0.84 23.72
N SER A 189 -14.05 2.16 23.64
CA SER A 189 -14.10 3.07 24.79
C SER A 189 -15.50 3.65 24.95
N PHE A 190 -16.23 3.18 25.96
CA PHE A 190 -17.53 3.75 26.35
C PHE A 190 -17.37 4.97 27.27
N PRO A 191 -18.31 5.94 27.24
CA PRO A 191 -19.48 6.04 26.37
C PRO A 191 -19.14 6.52 24.94
N ILE A 192 -19.81 5.94 23.94
CA ILE A 192 -19.62 6.27 22.52
C ILE A 192 -20.58 7.39 22.10
N GLN A 193 -20.03 8.44 21.49
CA GLN A 193 -20.80 9.55 20.94
C GLN A 193 -21.42 9.20 19.57
N PRO A 194 -22.60 9.76 19.22
CA PRO A 194 -23.27 9.53 17.92
C PRO A 194 -22.37 9.76 16.70
N SER A 195 -21.53 10.78 16.73
CA SER A 195 -20.60 11.09 15.64
C SER A 195 -19.55 10.00 15.45
N PHE A 196 -19.06 9.40 16.53
CA PHE A 196 -18.09 8.30 16.50
C PHE A 196 -18.73 7.02 15.97
N LEU A 197 -19.97 6.71 16.40
CA LEU A 197 -20.75 5.58 15.92
C LEU A 197 -20.90 5.62 14.39
N ILE A 198 -21.33 6.75 13.82
CA ILE A 198 -21.52 6.86 12.37
C ILE A 198 -20.20 6.80 11.62
N SER A 199 -19.17 7.53 12.07
CA SER A 199 -17.91 7.65 11.33
C SER A 199 -17.00 6.42 11.41
N ASN A 200 -16.96 5.72 12.55
CA ASN A 200 -16.03 4.61 12.77
C ASN A 200 -16.71 3.23 12.81
N LEU A 201 -17.98 3.14 13.20
CA LEU A 201 -18.65 1.84 13.35
C LEU A 201 -19.67 1.55 12.23
N ILE A 202 -20.07 2.53 11.42
CA ILE A 202 -21.08 2.32 10.37
C ILE A 202 -20.49 2.63 9.00
N THR A 203 -20.05 3.87 8.78
CA THR A 203 -19.54 4.33 7.49
C THR A 203 -18.47 3.40 6.90
N PRO A 204 -17.47 2.89 7.68
CA PRO A 204 -16.44 2.01 7.16
C PRO A 204 -16.98 0.72 6.55
N PHE A 205 -18.07 0.18 7.11
CA PHE A 205 -18.64 -1.13 6.80
C PHE A 205 -19.85 -1.06 5.86
N LEU A 206 -20.11 0.09 5.23
CA LEU A 206 -21.14 0.21 4.18
C LEU A 206 -20.59 -0.30 2.83
N PRO A 207 -21.37 -1.12 2.07
CA PRO A 207 -21.00 -1.66 0.76
C PRO A 207 -21.14 -0.61 -0.35
N ILE A 208 -20.28 0.42 -0.35
CA ILE A 208 -20.30 1.53 -1.32
C ILE A 208 -19.25 1.33 -2.41
N PHE A 209 -19.63 0.75 -3.54
CA PHE A 209 -18.69 0.40 -4.63
C PHE A 209 -18.49 1.53 -5.64
N SER A 210 -19.37 2.54 -5.68
CA SER A 210 -19.24 3.70 -6.56
C SER A 210 -19.55 5.03 -5.85
N PRO A 211 -19.04 6.18 -6.36
CA PRO A 211 -19.35 7.50 -5.82
C PRO A 211 -20.84 7.87 -5.91
N ASN A 212 -21.54 7.38 -6.94
CA ASN A 212 -22.97 7.59 -7.10
C ASN A 212 -23.76 6.83 -6.03
N GLN A 213 -23.31 5.63 -5.68
CA GLN A 213 -23.91 4.81 -4.64
C GLN A 213 -23.79 5.44 -3.22
N ALA A 214 -22.73 6.22 -2.98
CA ALA A 214 -22.50 6.90 -1.69
C ALA A 214 -23.59 7.93 -1.33
N GLN A 215 -24.31 8.46 -2.33
CA GLN A 215 -25.37 9.45 -2.10
C GLN A 215 -26.64 8.81 -1.51
N TYR A 216 -26.88 7.53 -1.78
CA TYR A 216 -28.04 6.79 -1.27
C TYR A 216 -27.83 6.31 0.18
N TYR A 217 -26.61 5.92 0.54
CA TYR A 217 -26.28 5.42 1.89
C TYR A 217 -26.00 6.54 2.90
N GLN A 218 -26.98 7.41 3.12
CA GLN A 218 -26.93 8.44 4.14
C GLN A 218 -27.98 8.17 5.23
N ILE A 219 -27.68 8.49 6.49
CA ILE A 219 -28.62 8.34 7.61
C ILE A 219 -29.96 9.08 7.37
N LYS A 220 -29.97 10.14 6.55
CA LYS A 220 -31.19 10.88 6.20
C LYS A 220 -32.13 10.10 5.27
N LYS A 221 -31.62 9.09 4.56
CA LYS A 221 -32.36 8.23 3.63
C LYS A 221 -32.88 6.95 4.29
N THR A 222 -32.42 6.64 5.50
CA THR A 222 -32.99 5.59 6.35
C THR A 222 -34.39 5.95 6.85
N SER A 223 -35.19 4.96 7.28
CA SER A 223 -36.49 5.20 7.92
C SER A 223 -36.39 6.00 9.22
N TRP A 224 -35.25 5.91 9.91
CA TRP A 224 -34.98 6.64 11.16
C TRP A 224 -34.74 8.13 10.93
N LYS A 225 -34.23 8.54 9.76
CA LYS A 225 -33.91 9.92 9.35
C LYS A 225 -32.88 10.67 10.22
N ASN A 226 -32.58 10.18 11.42
CA ASN A 226 -31.60 10.73 12.36
C ASN A 226 -30.94 9.63 13.22
N VAL A 227 -29.74 9.95 13.74
CA VAL A 227 -28.93 9.00 14.53
C VAL A 227 -29.60 8.64 15.86
N LYS A 228 -30.33 9.58 16.47
CA LYS A 228 -31.05 9.35 17.73
C LYS A 228 -32.08 8.23 17.63
N LYS A 229 -32.86 8.18 16.55
CA LYS A 229 -33.86 7.13 16.31
C LYS A 229 -33.20 5.80 15.95
N PHE A 230 -32.10 5.83 15.20
CA PHE A 230 -31.31 4.63 14.88
C PHE A 230 -30.72 3.98 16.14
N VAL A 231 -30.10 4.76 17.04
CA VAL A 231 -29.58 4.24 18.31
C VAL A 231 -30.69 3.64 19.17
N LYS A 232 -31.87 4.28 19.22
CA LYS A 232 -33.05 3.73 19.92
C LYS A 232 -33.60 2.45 19.27
N HIS A 233 -33.41 2.28 17.97
CA HIS A 233 -33.77 1.06 17.27
C HIS A 233 -32.88 -0.11 17.70
N LEU A 234 -31.55 0.11 17.70
CA LEU A 234 -30.57 -0.88 18.17
C LEU A 234 -30.75 -1.22 19.65
N ASP A 235 -31.14 -0.25 20.48
CA ASP A 235 -31.52 -0.47 21.89
C ASP A 235 -32.77 -1.35 22.02
N LYS A 236 -33.77 -1.15 21.14
CA LYS A 236 -34.99 -1.98 21.10
C LYS A 236 -34.70 -3.43 20.69
N ILE A 237 -33.74 -3.64 19.78
CA ILE A 237 -33.27 -4.96 19.36
C ILE A 237 -32.34 -5.59 20.42
N LYS A 238 -31.95 -4.83 21.46
CA LYS A 238 -31.06 -5.23 22.56
C LYS A 238 -29.59 -5.42 22.16
N LEU A 239 -29.17 -4.92 20.99
CA LEU A 239 -27.78 -4.95 20.56
C LEU A 239 -26.90 -3.94 21.30
N LEU A 240 -27.48 -2.87 21.84
CA LEU A 240 -26.75 -1.86 22.61
C LEU A 240 -27.60 -1.28 23.73
N LYS A 241 -26.98 -0.56 24.66
CA LYS A 241 -27.64 0.21 25.71
C LYS A 241 -27.41 1.69 25.52
N SER A 242 -28.47 2.48 25.40
CA SER A 242 -28.38 3.93 25.15
C SER A 242 -28.80 4.78 26.35
N LYS A 243 -28.30 6.02 26.42
CA LYS A 243 -28.71 7.03 27.41
C LYS A 243 -28.78 8.42 26.78
N ASP A 244 -29.81 9.19 27.08
CA ASP A 244 -29.92 10.59 26.62
C ASP A 244 -29.15 11.53 27.57
N ARG A 245 -28.21 12.33 27.05
CA ARG A 245 -27.46 13.35 27.80
C ARG A 245 -27.32 14.62 26.96
N GLY A 246 -27.92 15.72 27.41
CA GLY A 246 -27.77 17.03 26.76
C GLY A 246 -28.35 17.13 25.34
N GLY A 247 -29.41 16.37 25.03
CA GLY A 247 -30.06 16.37 23.72
C GLY A 247 -29.55 15.29 22.75
N GLU A 248 -28.37 14.72 23.02
CA GLU A 248 -27.77 13.62 22.25
C GLU A 248 -27.97 12.26 22.94
N THR A 249 -28.13 11.20 22.16
CA THR A 249 -28.28 9.82 22.65
C THR A 249 -26.93 9.12 22.56
N ILE A 250 -26.26 8.91 23.70
CA ILE A 250 -24.95 8.26 23.79
C ILE A 250 -25.11 6.74 24.01
N VAL A 251 -24.20 5.96 23.43
CA VAL A 251 -24.15 4.50 23.64
C VAL A 251 -23.27 4.20 24.84
N MET A 252 -23.81 3.50 25.83
CA MET A 252 -23.16 3.21 27.10
C MET A 252 -22.50 1.83 27.11
N ASP A 253 -23.10 0.88 26.41
CA ASP A 253 -22.67 -0.52 26.37
C ASP A 253 -23.18 -1.18 25.08
N VAL A 254 -22.52 -2.25 24.64
CA VAL A 254 -22.88 -3.02 23.44
C VAL A 254 -22.77 -4.50 23.74
N ASP A 255 -23.73 -5.28 23.27
CA ASP A 255 -23.71 -6.73 23.41
C ASP A 255 -22.91 -7.36 22.26
N PHE A 256 -21.77 -7.96 22.59
CA PHE A 256 -20.88 -8.64 21.64
C PHE A 256 -21.12 -10.16 21.56
N ASP A 257 -21.96 -10.69 22.44
CA ASP A 257 -22.30 -12.12 22.54
C ASP A 257 -23.70 -12.42 21.97
N ASP A 258 -24.28 -11.45 21.24
CA ASP A 258 -25.55 -11.64 20.53
C ASP A 258 -25.40 -12.65 19.37
N ILE A 259 -26.42 -13.49 19.19
CA ILE A 259 -26.51 -14.51 18.13
C ILE A 259 -26.28 -13.90 16.74
N LEU A 260 -26.72 -12.66 16.53
CA LEU A 260 -26.55 -11.94 15.27
C LEU A 260 -25.11 -11.57 14.97
N VAL A 261 -24.27 -11.39 16.00
CA VAL A 261 -22.83 -11.12 15.86
C VAL A 261 -22.08 -12.43 15.61
N ASP A 262 -22.45 -13.51 16.30
CA ASP A 262 -21.78 -14.81 16.17
C ASP A 262 -22.07 -15.51 14.83
N GLN A 263 -23.29 -15.40 14.29
CA GLN A 263 -23.68 -16.00 13.01
C GLN A 263 -23.43 -15.07 11.81
N PHE A 264 -22.82 -13.91 12.03
CA PHE A 264 -22.60 -12.93 10.97
C PHE A 264 -21.57 -13.42 9.95
N VAL A 265 -21.95 -13.44 8.67
CA VAL A 265 -21.04 -13.73 7.55
C VAL A 265 -20.58 -12.41 6.93
N PRO A 266 -19.27 -12.05 7.03
CA PRO A 266 -18.75 -10.82 6.46
C PRO A 266 -18.93 -10.75 4.94
N TYR A 267 -19.63 -9.72 4.45
CA TYR A 267 -19.76 -9.45 3.02
C TYR A 267 -18.58 -8.65 2.48
N ARG A 268 -18.33 -8.74 1.16
CA ARG A 268 -17.22 -8.00 0.54
C ARG A 268 -17.46 -6.50 0.65
N LEU A 269 -16.56 -5.83 1.34
CA LEU A 269 -16.50 -4.38 1.35
C LEU A 269 -15.68 -3.90 0.14
N PRO A 270 -16.06 -2.78 -0.49
CA PRO A 270 -15.19 -2.09 -1.43
C PRO A 270 -13.85 -1.86 -0.72
N LYS A 271 -12.74 -2.19 -1.38
CA LYS A 271 -11.39 -1.91 -0.85
C LYS A 271 -11.27 -0.42 -0.63
N LYS A 272 -11.60 0.05 0.57
CA LYS A 272 -11.32 1.41 0.98
C LYS A 272 -9.80 1.52 1.04
N THR A 273 -9.29 2.48 0.27
CA THR A 273 -8.18 3.32 0.69
C THR A 273 -8.33 3.57 2.19
N SER A 274 -7.53 2.86 2.97
CA SER A 274 -7.77 2.60 4.39
C SER A 274 -7.80 3.88 5.22
N SER A 275 -8.98 4.22 5.73
CA SER A 275 -9.14 5.09 6.90
C SER A 275 -9.19 4.22 8.16
N GLY A 276 -8.00 4.00 8.75
CA GLY A 276 -7.70 3.96 10.19
C GLY A 276 -8.44 2.99 11.12
N GLY A 277 -7.72 1.97 11.59
CA GLY A 277 -8.01 1.23 12.81
C GLY A 277 -6.75 0.63 13.44
N ALA A 278 -6.38 1.16 14.62
CA ALA A 278 -5.56 0.60 15.69
C ALA A 278 -4.11 0.11 15.43
N LYS A 279 -3.13 0.87 15.95
CA LYS A 279 -2.11 0.39 16.92
C LYS A 279 -1.54 1.57 17.72
N PRO A 280 -1.00 1.36 18.94
CA PRO A 280 -1.29 2.17 20.12
C PRO A 280 -0.42 3.41 20.27
N LYS A 281 -0.96 4.35 21.06
CA LYS A 281 -0.42 5.65 21.46
C LYS A 281 0.96 5.57 22.12
N ALA A 282 1.80 6.56 21.82
CA ALA A 282 2.35 7.45 22.85
C ALA A 282 2.74 8.84 22.29
N ALA A 283 2.00 9.85 22.77
CA ALA A 283 2.36 11.24 23.08
C ALA A 283 2.74 12.28 21.98
N SER A 284 1.74 13.15 21.75
CA SER A 284 1.75 14.63 21.76
C SER A 284 2.22 15.48 20.55
N GLU A 285 1.24 16.28 20.08
CA GLU A 285 1.29 17.63 19.50
C GLU A 285 2.06 17.88 18.19
N ASN A 286 1.36 18.05 17.06
CA ASN A 286 0.72 19.32 16.68
C ASN A 286 -0.05 19.16 15.35
N THR A 287 -1.19 19.83 15.26
CA THR A 287 -2.14 19.84 14.14
C THR A 287 -1.58 20.49 12.87
N SER A 288 -1.62 19.79 11.73
CA SER A 288 -2.09 20.33 10.43
C SER A 288 -1.98 19.31 9.29
N GLY A 289 -3.06 19.21 8.51
CA GLY A 289 -3.05 18.73 7.11
C GLY A 289 -3.17 17.22 6.92
N SER A 290 -4.32 16.75 6.44
CA SER A 290 -4.46 15.42 5.84
C SER A 290 -3.51 15.33 4.64
N VAL A 291 -2.57 14.39 4.65
CA VAL A 291 -1.62 14.24 3.56
C VAL A 291 -1.89 12.91 2.88
N SER A 292 -2.13 13.02 1.58
CA SER A 292 -1.93 12.04 0.51
C SER A 292 -1.19 10.76 0.95
N SER A 293 -1.72 9.60 0.57
CA SER A 293 -1.19 8.24 0.80
C SER A 293 0.20 7.94 0.20
N ASP A 294 0.96 8.96 -0.21
CA ASP A 294 2.28 8.90 -0.83
C ASP A 294 3.38 9.46 0.09
N GLN A 295 3.18 9.49 1.40
CA GLN A 295 4.19 10.02 2.32
C GLN A 295 5.45 9.14 2.34
N VAL A 296 6.53 9.68 1.77
CA VAL A 296 7.87 9.10 1.82
C VAL A 296 8.48 9.36 3.21
N ASN A 297 8.82 8.29 3.93
CA ASN A 297 9.45 8.41 5.25
C ASN A 297 10.98 8.33 5.10
N VAL A 298 11.65 9.48 5.15
CA VAL A 298 13.11 9.55 5.10
C VAL A 298 13.66 9.51 6.52
N LYS A 299 14.48 8.48 6.80
CA LYS A 299 15.20 8.31 8.07
C LYS A 299 16.69 8.58 7.88
N THR A 300 17.23 9.43 8.74
CA THR A 300 18.68 9.62 8.86
C THR A 300 19.25 8.54 9.78
N LEU A 301 20.26 7.84 9.29
CA LEU A 301 20.97 6.81 10.02
C LEU A 301 22.45 7.19 10.13
N TYR A 302 23.11 6.64 11.14
CA TYR A 302 24.51 6.89 11.44
C TYR A 302 25.21 5.55 11.53
N ARG A 303 26.34 5.43 10.85
CA ARG A 303 27.19 4.25 10.94
C ARG A 303 28.48 4.61 11.70
N PRO A 304 28.77 3.93 12.83
CA PRO A 304 29.96 4.21 13.61
C PRO A 304 31.23 3.81 12.84
N SER A 305 32.30 4.57 13.03
CA SER A 305 33.62 4.26 12.49
C SER A 305 34.37 3.27 13.39
N SER A 306 35.43 2.68 12.84
CA SER A 306 36.32 1.76 13.57
C SER A 306 36.99 2.40 14.79
N LYS A 307 36.99 3.73 14.92
CA LYS A 307 37.51 4.42 16.10
C LYS A 307 36.63 4.20 17.33
N LEU A 308 35.32 4.08 17.14
CA LEU A 308 34.33 3.98 18.21
C LEU A 308 34.01 2.54 18.60
N VAL A 309 34.44 1.57 17.79
CA VAL A 309 34.29 0.14 18.01
C VAL A 309 35.57 -0.38 18.68
N PRO A 310 35.50 -1.23 19.72
CA PRO A 310 34.30 -1.80 20.35
C PRO A 310 33.77 -0.98 21.54
N ASP A 311 34.45 0.09 21.91
CA ASP A 311 34.25 0.77 23.20
C ASP A 311 32.85 1.40 23.35
N LEU A 312 32.32 2.01 22.29
CA LEU A 312 31.01 2.70 22.29
C LEU A 312 29.95 1.94 21.48
N PHE A 313 30.36 1.19 20.47
CA PHE A 313 29.48 0.41 19.59
C PHE A 313 29.98 -1.04 19.45
N PRO A 314 29.07 -2.03 19.36
CA PRO A 314 29.45 -3.41 19.17
C PRO A 314 30.19 -3.63 17.85
N PRO A 315 31.11 -4.61 17.78
CA PRO A 315 31.84 -4.95 16.56
C PRO A 315 30.94 -5.69 15.57
N LEU A 316 30.07 -4.95 14.88
CA LEU A 316 29.18 -5.45 13.84
C LEU A 316 29.78 -5.23 12.44
N SER A 317 29.45 -6.12 11.52
CA SER A 317 29.87 -5.99 10.11
C SER A 317 29.24 -4.76 9.45
N ASN A 318 29.93 -4.22 8.45
CA ASN A 318 29.46 -3.11 7.63
C ASN A 318 28.29 -3.48 6.71
N THR A 319 28.01 -4.77 6.56
CA THR A 319 26.90 -5.34 5.78
C THR A 319 25.67 -5.63 6.64
N ASP A 320 25.78 -5.55 7.96
CA ASP A 320 24.68 -5.83 8.88
C ASP A 320 23.73 -4.63 8.97
N VAL A 321 22.43 -4.88 8.84
CA VAL A 321 21.37 -3.87 8.95
C VAL A 321 21.35 -3.28 10.37
N ASN A 322 21.77 -4.04 11.37
CA ASN A 322 21.84 -3.60 12.76
C ASN A 322 23.00 -2.64 13.04
N ASN A 323 23.92 -2.44 12.09
CA ASN A 323 25.05 -1.51 12.23
C ASN A 323 24.69 -0.07 11.80
N TYR A 324 23.40 0.22 11.61
CA TYR A 324 22.88 1.54 11.28
C TYR A 324 21.99 2.05 12.42
N TYR A 325 22.39 3.17 13.01
CA TYR A 325 21.78 3.70 14.23
C TYR A 325 21.02 5.00 13.95
N SER A 326 19.86 5.20 14.59
CA SER A 326 19.22 6.52 14.59
C SER A 326 19.91 7.47 15.59
N ALA A 327 19.60 8.77 15.53
CA ALA A 327 20.14 9.73 16.50
C ALA A 327 19.77 9.38 17.95
N SER A 328 18.57 8.83 18.18
CA SER A 328 18.14 8.34 19.49
C SER A 328 18.94 7.11 19.93
N ASP A 329 19.29 6.22 19.01
CA ASP A 329 20.09 5.03 19.34
C ASP A 329 21.53 5.42 19.70
N VAL A 330 22.12 6.37 18.96
CA VAL A 330 23.45 6.93 19.27
C VAL A 330 23.44 7.58 20.65
N SER A 331 22.42 8.37 20.97
CA SER A 331 22.24 8.96 22.31
C SER A 331 22.15 7.89 23.39
N LYS A 332 21.35 6.84 23.17
CA LYS A 332 21.21 5.72 24.10
C LYS A 332 22.54 5.01 24.34
N ARG A 333 23.27 4.67 23.28
CA ARG A 333 24.59 4.03 23.37
C ARG A 333 25.61 4.89 24.13
N LEU A 334 25.62 6.20 23.87
CA LEU A 334 26.47 7.12 24.63
C LEU A 334 26.12 7.13 26.12
N ASN A 335 24.84 7.06 26.46
CA ASN A 335 24.40 7.04 27.85
C ASN A 335 24.77 5.74 28.54
N ASP A 336 24.55 4.61 27.86
CA ASP A 336 24.93 3.29 28.37
C ASP A 336 26.44 3.23 28.64
N TYR A 337 27.26 3.75 27.71
CA TYR A 337 28.71 3.86 27.87
C TYR A 337 29.10 4.75 29.06
N ILE A 338 28.50 5.93 29.20
CA ILE A 338 28.78 6.85 30.31
C ILE A 338 28.46 6.18 31.65
N SER A 339 27.36 5.44 31.73
CA SER A 339 26.93 4.73 32.95
C SER A 339 27.78 3.51 33.27
N SER A 340 28.44 2.91 32.28
CA SER A 340 29.28 1.71 32.47
C SER A 340 30.75 2.02 32.80
N GLN A 341 31.17 3.29 32.80
CA GLN A 341 32.57 3.64 33.07
C GLN A 341 32.91 3.51 34.56
N ASP A 342 34.04 2.85 34.83
CA ASP A 342 34.68 2.79 36.14
C ASP A 342 36.17 3.17 35.98
N PRO A 343 36.65 4.30 36.54
CA PRO A 343 35.98 5.24 37.44
C PRO A 343 34.89 6.11 36.76
N PRO A 344 33.91 6.63 37.53
CA PRO A 344 32.83 7.45 36.99
C PRO A 344 33.33 8.71 36.29
N ILE A 345 32.93 8.88 35.03
CA ILE A 345 33.27 10.08 34.23
C ILE A 345 32.27 11.23 34.41
N ILE A 346 31.18 11.01 35.12
CA ILE A 346 30.19 12.07 35.41
C ILE A 346 30.73 12.95 36.53
N SER A 347 30.76 14.27 36.33
CA SER A 347 31.20 15.19 37.36
C SER A 347 30.25 15.16 38.58
N PRO A 348 30.76 14.95 39.81
CA PRO A 348 29.95 14.98 41.03
C PRO A 348 29.26 16.33 41.27
N SER A 349 29.85 17.42 40.77
CA SER A 349 29.31 18.77 40.93
C SER A 349 28.21 19.10 39.91
N ASN A 350 28.22 18.48 38.72
CA ASN A 350 27.21 18.73 37.70
C ASN A 350 27.04 17.52 36.75
N PRO A 351 25.87 16.86 36.73
CA PRO A 351 25.64 15.68 35.91
C PRO A 351 25.62 15.95 34.39
N ARG A 352 25.60 17.22 33.97
CA ARG A 352 25.69 17.61 32.56
C ARG A 352 27.12 17.66 32.02
N ILE A 353 28.12 17.61 32.91
CA ILE A 353 29.53 17.72 32.57
C ILE A 353 30.21 16.36 32.77
N LEU A 354 30.97 15.94 31.78
CA LEU A 354 31.75 14.72 31.77
C LEU A 354 33.24 15.06 31.88
N THR A 355 33.96 14.34 32.73
CA THR A 355 35.42 14.33 32.79
C THR A 355 35.96 13.53 31.61
N LEU A 356 36.99 14.03 30.95
CA LEU A 356 37.58 13.35 29.79
C LEU A 356 38.35 12.11 30.22
N ASN A 357 37.97 10.96 29.66
CA ASN A 357 38.75 9.74 29.75
C ASN A 357 39.64 9.57 28.50
N ALA A 358 40.61 8.65 28.56
CA ALA A 358 41.58 8.41 27.48
C ALA A 358 40.92 8.06 26.14
N PHE A 359 39.74 7.43 26.16
CA PHE A 359 38.99 7.12 24.95
C PHE A 359 38.38 8.38 24.32
N ILE A 360 37.65 9.20 25.08
CA ILE A 360 37.01 10.42 24.58
C ILE A 360 38.08 11.42 24.13
N SER A 361 39.16 11.58 24.90
CA SER A 361 40.24 12.53 24.58
C SER A 361 40.98 12.17 23.29
N ASN A 362 41.26 10.88 23.07
CA ASN A 362 42.13 10.46 21.97
C ASN A 362 41.35 10.10 20.70
N LYS A 363 40.13 9.57 20.83
CA LYS A 363 39.37 9.03 19.69
C LYS A 363 38.23 9.92 19.21
N ILE A 364 37.63 10.73 20.11
CA ILE A 364 36.46 11.57 19.79
C ILE A 364 36.84 13.04 19.65
N ILE A 365 37.71 13.56 20.52
CA ILE A 365 38.14 14.96 20.46
C ILE A 365 39.27 15.09 19.41
N PRO A 366 39.14 16.01 18.44
CA PRO A 366 40.20 16.25 17.47
C PRO A 366 41.41 16.89 18.16
N SER A 367 42.62 16.51 17.74
CA SER A 367 43.87 17.00 18.32
C SER A 367 44.04 18.52 18.29
N ASN A 368 43.29 19.21 17.43
CA ASN A 368 43.30 20.66 17.29
C ASN A 368 42.50 21.39 18.40
N ASP A 369 41.66 20.68 19.15
CA ASP A 369 40.83 21.25 20.22
C ASP A 369 41.57 21.26 21.56
N VAL A 370 42.70 21.98 21.58
CA VAL A 370 43.62 22.05 22.73
C VAL A 370 42.94 22.62 23.98
N VAL A 371 41.94 23.49 23.79
CA VAL A 371 41.16 24.11 24.88
C VAL A 371 40.32 23.06 25.61
N THR A 372 39.64 22.17 24.89
CA THR A 372 38.83 21.12 25.52
C THR A 372 39.71 20.06 26.18
N LEU A 373 40.82 19.72 25.53
CA LEU A 373 41.81 18.76 26.05
C LEU A 373 42.48 19.26 27.35
N SER A 374 42.88 20.54 27.39
CA SER A 374 43.48 21.17 28.58
C SER A 374 42.49 21.36 29.72
N ARG A 375 41.21 21.62 29.41
CA ARG A 375 40.15 21.77 30.41
C ARG A 375 39.76 20.43 31.06
N GLY A 376 40.01 19.30 30.39
CA GLY A 376 39.72 17.96 30.92
C GLY A 376 38.23 17.66 31.13
N THR A 377 37.33 18.53 30.68
CA THR A 377 35.87 18.40 30.86
C THR A 377 35.09 18.79 29.60
N ILE A 378 33.99 18.10 29.32
CA ILE A 378 33.11 18.35 28.17
C ILE A 378 31.63 18.23 28.57
N PRO A 379 30.74 19.12 28.08
CA PRO A 379 29.30 18.94 28.25
C PRO A 379 28.79 17.73 27.46
N ARG A 380 27.85 16.98 28.04
CA ARG A 380 27.24 15.80 27.40
C ARG A 380 26.59 16.11 26.05
N ASP A 381 25.92 17.25 25.94
CA ASP A 381 25.27 17.69 24.70
C ASP A 381 26.29 17.98 23.59
N THR A 382 27.41 18.63 23.94
CA THR A 382 28.51 18.90 23.00
C THR A 382 29.14 17.61 22.49
N LEU A 383 29.31 16.61 23.35
CA LEU A 383 29.83 15.29 22.97
C LEU A 383 28.87 14.56 22.01
N LEU A 384 27.58 14.55 22.31
CA LEU A 384 26.56 13.95 21.44
C LEU A 384 26.50 14.66 20.09
N LYS A 385 26.50 16.00 20.08
CA LYS A 385 26.50 16.79 18.86
C LYS A 385 27.72 16.50 17.99
N ARG A 386 28.91 16.45 18.59
CA ARG A 386 30.16 16.05 17.90
C ARG A 386 30.04 14.68 17.27
N LEU A 387 29.48 13.71 18.00
CA LEU A 387 29.32 12.34 17.51
C LEU A 387 28.38 12.25 16.30
N LEU A 388 27.38 13.12 16.20
CA LEU A 388 26.44 13.16 15.06
C LEU A 388 26.93 14.02 13.89
N GLU A 389 27.68 15.09 14.16
CA GLU A 389 28.13 16.05 13.15
C GLU A 389 29.45 15.65 12.49
N ASP A 390 30.33 14.91 13.18
CA ASP A 390 31.62 14.49 12.64
C ASP A 390 31.49 13.20 11.79
N PRO A 391 31.65 13.28 10.46
CA PRO A 391 31.52 12.12 9.58
C PRO A 391 32.62 11.06 9.79
N SER A 392 33.74 11.44 10.43
CA SER A 392 34.85 10.52 10.74
C SER A 392 34.56 9.64 11.97
N LEU A 393 33.60 10.05 12.80
CA LEU A 393 33.12 9.30 13.95
C LEU A 393 31.87 8.50 13.59
N CYS A 394 30.84 9.19 13.10
CA CYS A 394 29.62 8.55 12.60
C CYS A 394 29.35 9.01 11.17
N ALA A 395 29.54 8.11 10.21
CA ALA A 395 29.23 8.42 8.82
C ALA A 395 27.70 8.54 8.65
N PRO A 396 27.19 9.64 8.06
CA PRO A 396 25.77 9.80 7.81
C PRO A 396 25.31 8.90 6.65
N PHE A 397 24.19 8.24 6.86
CA PHE A 397 23.46 7.45 5.88
C PHE A 397 21.99 7.89 5.87
N HIS A 398 21.29 7.61 4.77
CA HIS A 398 19.87 7.85 4.67
C HIS A 398 19.16 6.62 4.11
N ALA A 399 17.98 6.35 4.65
CA ALA A 399 17.05 5.37 4.13
C ALA A 399 15.74 6.07 3.76
N ILE A 400 15.27 5.82 2.54
CA ILE A 400 14.05 6.41 2.00
C ILE A 400 13.04 5.29 1.92
N LEU A 401 12.11 5.28 2.87
CA LEU A 401 11.11 4.23 3.00
C LEU A 401 9.86 4.66 2.23
N LYS A 402 9.45 3.84 1.28
CA LYS A 402 8.12 3.95 0.65
C LYS A 402 7.03 3.56 1.66
N PRO A 403 5.76 3.92 1.39
CA PRO A 403 4.65 3.43 2.21
C PRO A 403 4.73 1.91 2.35
N ASN A 404 4.65 1.40 3.59
CA ASN A 404 4.75 -0.02 3.97
C ASN A 404 6.15 -0.70 3.90
N GLN A 405 7.25 0.02 3.65
CA GLN A 405 8.60 -0.56 3.71
C GLN A 405 9.28 -0.33 5.06
N THR A 406 10.03 -1.33 5.52
CA THR A 406 10.85 -1.26 6.73
C THR A 406 12.33 -1.05 6.39
N LEU A 407 13.14 -0.69 7.39
CA LEU A 407 14.60 -0.50 7.23
C LEU A 407 15.32 -1.77 6.77
N SER A 408 14.71 -2.95 6.93
CA SER A 408 15.22 -4.24 6.47
C SER A 408 15.09 -4.41 4.96
N ASP A 409 14.10 -3.76 4.34
CA ASP A 409 13.77 -3.91 2.91
C ASP A 409 14.57 -2.93 2.03
N VAL A 410 15.16 -1.89 2.64
CA VAL A 410 15.83 -0.79 1.93
C VAL A 410 17.27 -0.64 2.40
N LYS A 411 18.22 -0.91 1.51
CA LYS A 411 19.65 -0.69 1.78
C LYS A 411 19.94 0.81 2.00
N PRO A 412 20.48 1.22 3.16
CA PRO A 412 20.81 2.61 3.43
C PRO A 412 21.86 3.14 2.44
N LYS A 413 21.63 4.34 1.90
CA LYS A 413 22.56 5.01 0.99
C LYS A 413 23.51 5.92 1.78
N PRO A 414 24.80 5.98 1.42
CA PRO A 414 25.77 6.83 2.09
C PRO A 414 25.50 8.30 1.80
N GLY A 415 25.80 9.15 2.79
CA GLY A 415 25.76 10.60 2.66
C GLY A 415 24.57 11.25 3.36
N ALA A 416 24.64 12.58 3.44
CA ALA A 416 23.60 13.43 4.00
C ALA A 416 22.27 13.25 3.27
N LEU A 417 21.17 13.64 3.92
CA LEU A 417 19.84 13.52 3.32
C LEU A 417 19.83 14.20 1.95
N PRO A 418 19.26 13.55 0.93
CA PRO A 418 19.07 14.19 -0.36
C PRO A 418 18.20 15.43 -0.17
N LYS A 419 18.50 16.48 -0.93
CA LYS A 419 17.71 17.69 -0.99
C LYS A 419 17.22 17.88 -2.40
N THR A 420 15.97 18.29 -2.55
CA THR A 420 15.43 18.78 -3.81
C THR A 420 15.83 20.23 -3.96
N THR A 421 16.52 20.57 -5.04
CA THR A 421 16.93 21.96 -5.31
C THR A 421 15.99 22.59 -6.31
N ILE A 422 15.36 23.71 -5.92
CA ILE A 422 14.58 24.59 -6.77
C ILE A 422 15.49 25.74 -7.18
N THR A 423 16.00 25.72 -8.42
CA THR A 423 16.85 26.79 -8.94
C THR A 423 16.03 27.72 -9.82
N ILE A 424 16.06 29.01 -9.55
CA ILE A 424 15.43 30.04 -10.40
C ILE A 424 16.54 30.70 -11.20
N GLU A 425 16.47 30.59 -12.52
CA GLU A 425 17.47 31.15 -13.42
C GLU A 425 16.82 31.96 -14.55
N ARG A 426 17.61 32.84 -15.17
CA ARG A 426 17.17 33.68 -16.29
C ARG A 426 17.66 33.06 -17.59
N ARG A 427 16.74 32.64 -18.46
CA ARG A 427 17.06 31.87 -19.67
C ARG A 427 17.42 32.77 -20.85
N THR A 428 16.64 33.82 -21.08
CA THR A 428 16.86 34.78 -22.17
C THR A 428 16.18 36.11 -21.83
N GLY A 429 16.92 37.21 -21.83
CA GLY A 429 16.36 38.54 -21.54
C GLY A 429 15.75 38.65 -20.13
N SER A 430 14.47 39.03 -20.03
CA SER A 430 13.71 39.14 -18.78
C SER A 430 13.05 37.85 -18.29
N LYS A 431 13.12 36.76 -19.07
CA LYS A 431 12.37 35.53 -18.79
C LYS A 431 13.06 34.68 -17.72
N LEU A 432 12.34 34.44 -16.63
CA LEU A 432 12.71 33.52 -15.57
C LEU A 432 12.26 32.09 -15.91
N GLY A 433 13.01 31.11 -15.42
CA GLY A 433 12.66 29.70 -15.45
C GLY A 433 12.98 29.06 -14.10
N THR A 434 12.17 28.07 -13.73
CA THR A 434 12.31 27.30 -12.50
C THR A 434 12.80 25.90 -12.86
N LYS A 435 13.91 25.46 -12.27
CA LYS A 435 14.50 24.12 -12.41
C LYS A 435 14.35 23.34 -11.12
N LEU A 436 13.95 22.08 -11.21
CA LEU A 436 13.78 21.16 -10.10
C LEU A 436 14.71 19.96 -10.30
N ALA A 437 15.65 19.78 -9.37
CA ALA A 437 16.60 18.65 -9.40
C ALA A 437 16.53 17.85 -8.08
N GLY A 438 16.87 16.56 -8.14
CA GLY A 438 16.95 15.68 -6.96
C GLY A 438 15.65 14.99 -6.56
N LEU A 439 14.64 14.99 -7.45
CA LEU A 439 13.31 14.41 -7.21
C LEU A 439 13.31 12.88 -7.24
N ASP A 440 14.13 12.28 -8.10
CA ASP A 440 14.26 10.83 -8.27
C ASP A 440 14.60 10.11 -6.96
N ARG A 441 15.38 10.79 -6.11
CA ARG A 441 15.85 10.25 -4.83
C ARG A 441 14.69 9.96 -3.89
N PHE A 442 13.61 10.73 -3.99
CA PHE A 442 12.40 10.55 -3.18
C PHE A 442 11.37 9.62 -3.82
N GLY A 443 11.69 8.98 -4.94
CA GLY A 443 10.75 8.12 -5.66
C GLY A 443 9.64 8.89 -6.38
N ILE A 444 9.80 10.21 -6.57
CA ILE A 444 8.88 11.03 -7.33
C ILE A 444 9.30 11.01 -8.79
N SER A 445 8.45 10.46 -9.67
CA SER A 445 8.71 10.44 -11.11
C SER A 445 8.73 11.87 -11.69
N PRO A 446 9.84 12.30 -12.32
CA PRO A 446 9.96 13.62 -12.94
C PRO A 446 8.93 13.87 -14.05
N GLN A 447 8.57 12.83 -14.81
CA GLN A 447 7.60 12.94 -15.90
C GLN A 447 6.19 13.22 -15.36
N LEU A 448 5.73 12.43 -14.38
CA LEU A 448 4.42 12.65 -13.75
C LEU A 448 4.35 14.01 -13.05
N LEU A 449 5.45 14.43 -12.43
CA LEU A 449 5.52 15.74 -11.79
C LEU A 449 5.46 16.87 -12.83
N ALA A 450 6.12 16.73 -13.99
CA ALA A 450 6.11 17.72 -15.06
C ALA A 450 4.69 17.94 -15.61
N ASP A 451 3.91 16.86 -15.79
CA ASP A 451 2.52 16.94 -16.25
C ASP A 451 1.61 17.63 -15.23
N GLU A 452 1.77 17.28 -13.95
CA GLU A 452 0.98 17.89 -12.87
C GLU A 452 1.34 19.38 -12.69
N LEU A 453 2.62 19.72 -12.77
CA LEU A 453 3.10 21.09 -12.72
C LEU A 453 2.67 21.90 -13.93
N SER A 454 2.62 21.32 -15.13
CA SER A 454 2.12 22.01 -16.31
C SER A 454 0.67 22.42 -16.12
N LYS A 455 -0.17 21.51 -15.60
CA LYS A 455 -1.60 21.79 -15.30
C LYS A 455 -1.77 22.80 -14.18
N LYS A 456 -1.03 22.67 -13.07
CA LYS A 456 -1.16 23.56 -11.90
C LYS A 456 -0.60 24.96 -12.14
N CYS A 457 0.49 25.08 -12.88
CA CYS A 457 1.16 26.35 -13.15
C CYS A 457 0.75 26.98 -14.49
N ALA A 458 -0.14 26.34 -15.24
CA ALA A 458 -0.54 26.73 -16.61
C ALA A 458 0.67 27.11 -17.48
N SER A 459 1.77 26.36 -17.35
CA SER A 459 3.07 26.69 -17.91
C SER A 459 3.65 25.50 -18.67
N SER A 460 4.49 25.78 -19.66
CA SER A 460 5.25 24.73 -20.36
C SER A 460 6.31 24.15 -19.43
N THR A 461 6.32 22.81 -19.33
CA THR A 461 7.29 22.04 -18.57
C THR A 461 8.08 21.13 -19.50
N SER A 462 9.33 20.84 -19.16
CA SER A 462 10.17 19.89 -19.90
C SER A 462 11.05 19.11 -18.93
N VAL A 463 11.27 17.82 -19.22
CA VAL A 463 12.16 16.98 -18.42
C VAL A 463 13.47 16.80 -19.19
N SER A 464 14.61 17.09 -18.56
CA SER A 464 15.94 16.92 -19.12
C SER A 464 16.87 16.27 -18.11
N GLN A 465 18.05 15.82 -18.54
CA GLN A 465 19.06 15.33 -17.59
C GLN A 465 19.60 16.50 -16.75
N ALA A 466 19.71 16.29 -15.44
CA ALA A 466 20.16 17.29 -14.48
C ALA A 466 21.61 17.72 -14.76
N VAL A 467 21.82 19.02 -14.91
CA VAL A 467 23.15 19.57 -15.22
C VAL A 467 24.03 19.55 -13.96
N GLY A 468 25.07 18.71 -13.97
CA GLY A 468 25.96 18.51 -12.82
C GLY A 468 25.45 17.51 -11.78
N GLY A 469 24.34 16.81 -12.07
CA GLY A 469 23.83 15.70 -11.26
C GLY A 469 24.56 14.37 -11.53
N ALA A 470 24.21 13.34 -10.77
CA ALA A 470 24.71 11.99 -11.04
C ALA A 470 24.22 11.51 -12.42
N LYS A 471 24.96 10.59 -13.06
CA LYS A 471 24.59 10.06 -14.38
C LYS A 471 23.18 9.44 -14.33
N GLY A 472 22.24 9.99 -15.12
CA GLY A 472 20.83 9.56 -15.15
C GLY A 472 19.88 10.30 -14.20
N GLU A 473 20.34 11.27 -13.42
CA GLU A 473 19.46 12.15 -12.62
C GLU A 473 18.70 13.09 -13.54
N MET A 474 17.39 13.17 -13.40
CA MET A 474 16.52 13.97 -14.25
C MET A 474 16.08 15.25 -13.52
N GLU A 475 16.00 16.34 -14.27
CA GLU A 475 15.51 17.64 -13.81
C GLU A 475 14.24 18.04 -14.56
N VAL A 476 13.31 18.69 -13.84
CA VAL A 476 12.10 19.28 -14.42
C VAL A 476 12.30 20.77 -14.55
N PHE A 477 12.17 21.30 -15.76
CA PHE A 477 12.18 22.72 -16.05
C PHE A 477 10.76 23.23 -16.25
N LEU A 478 10.48 24.42 -15.72
CA LEU A 478 9.23 25.15 -15.89
C LEU A 478 9.53 26.58 -16.37
N GLN A 479 8.73 27.06 -17.32
CA GLN A 479 8.78 28.45 -17.72
C GLN A 479 8.10 29.36 -16.67
N GLY A 480 8.79 30.41 -16.21
CA GLY A 480 8.31 31.33 -15.17
C GLY A 480 8.89 31.07 -13.78
N ASP A 481 8.57 31.95 -12.84
CA ASP A 481 8.90 31.81 -11.41
C ASP A 481 7.71 31.19 -10.68
N HIS A 482 7.85 29.91 -10.32
CA HIS A 482 6.81 29.13 -9.66
C HIS A 482 7.23 28.62 -8.29
N ARG A 483 8.20 29.27 -7.63
CA ARG A 483 8.84 28.78 -6.39
C ARG A 483 7.83 28.38 -5.30
N GLY A 484 6.80 29.20 -5.08
CA GLY A 484 5.81 28.95 -4.04
C GLY A 484 4.79 27.87 -4.40
N VAL A 485 4.44 27.73 -5.68
CA VAL A 485 3.51 26.68 -6.15
C VAL A 485 4.20 25.31 -6.11
N VAL A 486 5.45 25.27 -6.57
CA VAL A 486 6.28 24.07 -6.53
C VAL A 486 6.52 23.63 -5.09
N GLU A 487 6.90 24.54 -4.18
CA GLU A 487 7.13 24.18 -2.78
C GLU A 487 5.88 23.56 -2.14
N LYS A 488 4.71 24.19 -2.34
CA LYS A 488 3.42 23.66 -1.87
C LYS A 488 3.12 22.28 -2.46
N LEU A 489 3.41 22.08 -3.75
CA LEU A 489 3.19 20.79 -4.41
C LEU A 489 4.09 19.70 -3.82
N LEU A 490 5.38 19.98 -3.65
CA LEU A 490 6.34 19.04 -3.08
C LEU A 490 5.95 18.67 -1.64
N VAL A 491 5.51 19.66 -0.83
CA VAL A 491 4.99 19.41 0.52
C VAL A 491 3.72 18.55 0.48
N SER A 492 2.80 18.78 -0.45
CA SER A 492 1.60 17.95 -0.62
C SER A 492 1.91 16.50 -1.04
N LYS A 493 3.06 16.26 -1.67
CA LYS A 493 3.59 14.93 -2.01
C LYS A 493 4.42 14.30 -0.89
N GLY A 494 4.45 14.89 0.31
CA GLY A 494 5.09 14.31 1.49
C GLY A 494 6.55 14.71 1.70
N LEU A 495 7.11 15.64 0.92
CA LEU A 495 8.43 16.20 1.18
C LEU A 495 8.36 17.21 2.33
N LYS A 496 9.29 17.13 3.28
CA LYS A 496 9.44 18.17 4.31
C LYS A 496 10.13 19.41 3.72
N SER A 497 9.73 20.60 4.15
CA SER A 497 10.36 21.87 3.72
C SER A 497 11.88 21.90 3.98
N GLN A 498 12.36 21.20 5.03
CA GLN A 498 13.79 21.04 5.34
C GLN A 498 14.61 20.33 4.23
N TRP A 499 13.94 19.57 3.35
CA TRP A 499 14.56 18.87 2.23
C TRP A 499 14.48 19.68 0.93
N ILE A 500 13.83 20.83 0.95
CA ILE A 500 13.67 21.71 -0.21
C ILE A 500 14.66 22.87 -0.05
N SER A 501 15.53 23.06 -1.05
CA SER A 501 16.47 24.18 -1.09
C SER A 501 16.14 25.08 -2.26
N ILE A 502 15.78 26.34 -1.99
CA ILE A 502 15.47 27.34 -3.02
C ILE A 502 16.72 28.17 -3.27
N VAL A 503 17.21 28.16 -4.51
CA VAL A 503 18.38 28.92 -4.95
C VAL A 503 17.95 29.90 -6.03
N ASP A 504 17.97 31.19 -5.71
CA ASP A 504 17.64 32.25 -6.66
C ASP A 504 18.92 32.77 -7.33
N LYS A 505 19.13 32.39 -8.60
CA LYS A 505 20.21 32.89 -9.47
C LYS A 505 19.74 34.01 -10.40
N SER A 506 18.52 34.53 -10.22
CA SER A 506 17.95 35.55 -11.10
C SER A 506 18.50 36.96 -10.84
N LYS A 507 19.05 37.20 -9.64
CA LYS A 507 19.74 38.44 -9.26
C LYS A 507 21.24 38.28 -9.50
N LYS A 508 21.86 39.27 -10.16
CA LYS A 508 23.33 39.32 -10.25
C LYS A 508 23.91 39.35 -8.83
N LYS A 509 24.90 38.49 -8.58
CA LYS A 509 25.72 38.55 -7.36
C LYS A 509 26.43 39.89 -7.25
#